data_AF-A0A182XPU8-F1
#
_entry.id   AF-A0A182XPU8-F1
#
_cell.length_a   1.000
_cell.length_b   1.000
_cell.length_c   1.000
_cell.angle_alpha   90.00
_cell.angle_beta   90.00
_cell.angle_gamma   90.00
#
_symmetry.space_group_name_H-M   'P 1'
#
loop_
_entity.id
_entity.type
_entity.pdbx_description
1 polymer ?
#
loop_
_entity_poly.entity_id
_entity_poly.type
_entity_poly.pdbx_seq_one_letter_code
_entity_poly.pdbx_strand_id
1 'polypeptide(L)'
;MEEPELSYPAKENAPQVANCLELRKNEEYGRHVVTTRKLKVGDVVMIERPFVTVLKDSLRYVRCDFCHEERPFTLIPCEGCTMAMYCSEECLSKAYNKYHRYECGLLLDLREVFLEVPLIAIRMIAIAITTFDNNPEALKDHLDALDESNVNGFTMDWNKATSQDIFNSVHVLTTNQERQDSFWVAFYIFNATILHTFVLERTEQGPLQRYRRTHKH
;
A
#
# COMPACT_ATOMS: atom_id res chain seq x y z
N MET A 1 13.88 22.29 -0.34
CA MET A 1 13.63 22.01 -1.77
C MET A 1 12.24 22.52 -2.07
N GLU A 2 12.05 23.25 -3.16
CA GLU A 2 10.71 23.58 -3.63
C GLU A 2 9.98 22.29 -3.99
N GLU A 3 8.69 22.20 -3.64
CA GLU A 3 7.86 21.07 -4.06
C GLU A 3 7.73 21.13 -5.59
N PRO A 4 7.80 19.98 -6.28
CA PRO A 4 7.62 19.97 -7.73
C PRO A 4 6.23 20.49 -8.10
N GLU A 5 6.13 21.20 -9.22
CA GLU A 5 4.87 21.69 -9.79
C GLU A 5 4.65 21.09 -11.17
N LEU A 6 3.38 20.91 -11.58
CA LEU A 6 3.05 20.43 -12.91
C LEU A 6 3.48 21.46 -13.97
N SER A 7 4.17 21.00 -15.01
CA SER A 7 4.60 21.86 -16.12
C SER A 7 3.45 22.27 -17.06
N TYR A 8 2.27 21.67 -16.88
CA TYR A 8 1.07 21.89 -17.68
C TYR A 8 -0.16 22.02 -16.78
N PRO A 9 -1.25 22.64 -17.25
CA PRO A 9 -2.48 22.73 -16.48
C PRO A 9 -2.95 21.34 -16.02
N ALA A 10 -3.41 21.25 -14.77
CA ALA A 10 -3.92 20.01 -14.23
C ALA A 10 -5.26 19.60 -14.87
N LYS A 11 -5.62 18.33 -14.76
CA LYS A 11 -7.00 17.88 -15.00
C LYS A 11 -7.92 18.47 -13.93
N GLU A 12 -9.14 18.82 -14.32
CA GLU A 12 -10.14 19.36 -13.39
C GLU A 12 -10.44 18.41 -12.22
N ASN A 13 -10.53 17.10 -12.51
CA ASN A 13 -10.81 16.05 -11.54
C ASN A 13 -9.57 15.44 -10.89
N ALA A 14 -8.36 15.82 -11.31
CA ALA A 14 -7.10 15.24 -10.83
C ALA A 14 -6.00 16.31 -10.79
N PRO A 15 -5.93 17.15 -9.73
CA PRO A 15 -5.01 18.29 -9.65
C PRO A 15 -3.53 17.89 -9.72
N GLN A 16 -3.23 16.62 -9.44
CA GLN A 16 -1.88 16.07 -9.46
C GLN A 16 -1.47 15.46 -10.81
N VAL A 17 -2.36 15.50 -11.82
CA VAL A 17 -2.14 14.94 -13.16
C VAL A 17 -2.29 16.02 -14.22
N ALA A 18 -1.30 16.17 -15.09
CA ALA A 18 -1.38 17.10 -16.22
C ALA A 18 -2.53 16.72 -17.17
N ASN A 19 -3.24 17.73 -17.69
CA ASN A 19 -4.38 17.55 -18.58
C ASN A 19 -4.04 16.84 -19.91
N CYS A 20 -2.77 16.84 -20.28
CA CYS A 20 -2.27 16.18 -21.49
C CYS A 20 -2.05 14.67 -21.33
N LEU A 21 -2.29 14.07 -20.17
CA LEU A 21 -2.20 12.62 -19.97
C LEU A 21 -3.55 11.92 -20.16
N GLU A 22 -3.54 10.75 -20.79
CA GLU A 22 -4.72 9.92 -20.99
C GLU A 22 -4.41 8.45 -20.66
N LEU A 23 -5.32 7.79 -19.95
CA LEU A 23 -5.27 6.34 -19.79
C LEU A 23 -5.91 5.66 -21.00
N ARG A 24 -5.17 4.75 -21.64
CA ARG A 24 -5.65 3.94 -22.77
C ARG A 24 -5.44 2.45 -22.47
N LYS A 25 -6.05 1.59 -23.28
CA LYS A 25 -5.88 0.13 -23.21
C LYS A 25 -5.72 -0.45 -24.60
N ASN A 26 -4.76 -1.36 -24.78
CA ASN A 26 -4.61 -2.16 -26.00
C ASN A 26 -4.09 -3.58 -25.66
N GLU A 27 -4.01 -4.47 -26.65
CA GLU A 27 -3.60 -5.88 -26.44
C GLU A 27 -2.11 -6.04 -26.08
N GLU A 28 -1.26 -5.15 -26.59
CA GLU A 28 0.19 -5.17 -26.41
C GLU A 28 0.59 -4.79 -24.98
N TYR A 29 0.19 -3.60 -24.54
CA TYR A 29 0.61 -3.00 -23.27
C TYR A 29 -0.44 -3.15 -22.16
N GLY A 30 -1.66 -3.61 -22.46
CA GLY A 30 -2.76 -3.52 -21.53
C GLY A 30 -3.11 -2.06 -21.24
N ARG A 31 -3.39 -1.72 -19.98
CA ARG A 31 -3.62 -0.33 -19.55
C ARG A 31 -2.30 0.43 -19.54
N HIS A 32 -2.25 1.58 -20.20
CA HIS A 32 -1.06 2.41 -20.31
C HIS A 32 -1.43 3.89 -20.40
N VAL A 33 -0.51 4.75 -19.98
CA VAL A 33 -0.69 6.20 -20.02
C VAL A 33 -0.01 6.75 -21.27
N VAL A 34 -0.73 7.59 -22.03
CA VAL A 34 -0.19 8.30 -23.19
C VAL A 34 -0.29 9.80 -22.98
N THR A 35 0.41 10.55 -23.82
CA THR A 35 0.29 12.01 -23.89
C THR A 35 -0.37 12.45 -25.19
N THR A 36 -1.18 13.51 -25.13
CA THR A 36 -1.81 14.16 -26.30
C THR A 36 -0.92 15.21 -26.94
N ARG A 37 0.29 15.44 -26.40
CA ARG A 37 1.23 16.44 -26.92
C ARG A 37 2.68 15.99 -26.82
N LYS A 38 3.57 16.74 -27.48
CA LYS A 38 5.03 16.55 -27.31
C LYS A 38 5.47 17.09 -25.94
N LEU A 39 6.18 16.26 -25.17
CA LEU A 39 6.84 16.63 -23.93
C LEU A 39 8.29 17.02 -24.19
N LYS A 40 8.86 17.83 -23.31
CA LYS A 40 10.27 18.20 -23.26
C LYS A 40 10.93 17.53 -22.07
N VAL A 41 12.25 17.36 -22.17
CA VAL A 41 13.05 16.89 -21.04
C VAL A 41 12.88 17.86 -19.86
N GLY A 42 12.52 17.32 -18.70
CA GLY A 42 12.27 18.09 -17.48
C GLY A 42 10.80 18.42 -17.22
N ASP A 43 9.88 18.15 -18.15
CA ASP A 43 8.45 18.36 -17.90
C ASP A 43 7.93 17.43 -16.80
N VAL A 44 7.25 17.99 -15.81
CA VAL A 44 6.54 17.27 -14.74
C VAL A 44 5.08 17.12 -15.16
N VAL A 45 4.65 15.88 -15.39
CA VAL A 45 3.30 15.57 -15.90
C VAL A 45 2.39 14.87 -14.89
N MET A 46 2.96 14.40 -13.78
CA MET A 46 2.22 13.74 -12.69
C MET A 46 3.01 13.85 -11.40
N ILE A 47 2.34 14.11 -10.29
CA ILE A 47 2.93 14.20 -8.95
C ILE A 47 2.10 13.33 -8.00
N GLU A 48 2.53 12.09 -7.76
CA GLU A 48 1.74 11.16 -6.98
C GLU A 48 2.38 10.91 -5.60
N ARG A 49 1.56 10.79 -4.56
CA ARG A 49 2.00 10.30 -3.26
C ARG A 49 1.80 8.78 -3.19
N PRO A 50 2.80 8.01 -2.75
CA PRO A 50 2.67 6.55 -2.68
C PRO A 50 1.56 6.14 -1.71
N PHE A 51 0.74 5.17 -2.12
CA PHE A 51 -0.28 4.58 -1.25
C PHE A 51 0.35 3.85 -0.04
N VAL A 52 1.45 3.14 -0.29
CA VAL A 52 2.21 2.39 0.71
C VAL A 52 3.69 2.73 0.57
N THR A 53 4.37 2.90 1.70
CA THR A 53 5.81 3.07 1.77
C THR A 53 6.38 2.12 2.81
N VAL A 54 7.56 1.57 2.52
CA VAL A 54 8.34 0.75 3.44
C VAL A 54 9.78 1.26 3.43
N LEU A 55 10.42 1.25 4.59
CA LEU A 55 11.84 1.56 4.67
C LEU A 55 12.66 0.32 4.29
N LYS A 56 13.64 0.54 3.40
CA LYS A 56 14.76 -0.39 3.24
C LYS A 56 15.42 -0.61 4.58
N ASP A 57 15.79 -1.86 4.87
CA ASP A 57 16.34 -2.21 6.18
C ASP A 57 17.61 -1.41 6.51
N SER A 58 18.45 -1.13 5.51
CA SER A 58 19.65 -0.29 5.66
C SER A 58 19.38 1.14 6.16
N LEU A 59 18.15 1.62 6.08
CA LEU A 59 17.74 2.96 6.53
C LEU A 59 17.00 2.96 7.88
N ARG A 60 16.75 1.79 8.48
CA ARG A 60 15.91 1.66 9.69
C ARG A 60 16.40 2.49 10.89
N TYR A 61 17.72 2.66 11.01
CA TYR A 61 18.33 3.41 12.12
C TYR A 61 18.57 4.89 11.79
N VAL A 62 18.24 5.30 10.57
CA VAL A 62 18.47 6.66 10.05
C VAL A 62 17.14 7.40 9.89
N ARG A 63 16.08 6.70 9.48
CA ARG A 63 14.78 7.31 9.13
C ARG A 63 13.64 6.77 9.98
N CYS A 64 12.67 7.65 10.26
CA CYS A 64 11.41 7.27 10.89
C CYS A 64 10.57 6.38 9.97
N ASP A 65 10.07 5.24 10.45
CA ASP A 65 9.26 4.31 9.64
C ASP A 65 7.92 4.89 9.17
N PHE A 66 7.42 5.93 9.85
CA PHE A 66 6.17 6.59 9.51
C PHE A 66 6.35 7.79 8.55
N CYS A 67 7.12 8.79 8.97
CA CYS A 67 7.26 10.04 8.21
C CYS A 67 8.47 10.07 7.27
N HIS A 68 9.35 9.05 7.31
CA HIS A 68 10.55 8.91 6.47
C HIS A 68 11.63 9.98 6.62
N GLU A 69 11.42 10.91 7.55
CA GLU A 69 12.37 11.93 7.93
C GLU A 69 13.65 11.32 8.52
N GLU A 70 14.80 11.85 8.12
CA GLU A 70 16.10 11.47 8.67
C GLU A 70 16.25 12.04 10.07
N ARG A 71 16.40 11.15 11.06
CA ARG A 71 16.52 11.45 12.49
C ARG A 71 17.54 10.50 13.14
N PRO A 72 18.78 10.40 12.61
CA PRO A 72 19.76 9.46 13.13
C PRO A 72 20.02 9.74 14.62
N PHE A 73 20.22 8.66 15.39
CA PHE A 73 20.49 8.69 16.84
C PHE A 73 19.36 9.19 17.75
N THR A 74 18.22 9.62 17.21
CA THR A 74 17.07 10.10 18.00
C THR A 74 15.79 9.29 17.79
N LEU A 75 15.90 8.16 17.08
CA LEU A 75 14.76 7.28 16.86
C LEU A 75 14.46 6.42 18.10
N ILE A 76 13.18 6.25 18.38
CA ILE A 76 12.61 5.42 19.44
C ILE A 76 12.22 4.08 18.81
N PRO A 77 12.75 2.94 19.30
CA PRO A 77 12.32 1.63 18.82
C PRO A 77 10.90 1.32 19.28
N CYS A 78 10.14 0.62 18.45
CA CYS A 78 8.94 -0.06 18.93
C CYS A 78 9.31 -1.07 20.01
N GLU A 79 8.69 -1.00 21.19
CA GLU A 79 8.95 -1.93 22.29
C GLU A 79 8.49 -3.36 21.99
N GLY A 80 7.52 -3.54 21.09
CA GLY A 80 6.98 -4.85 20.74
C GLY A 80 7.90 -5.67 19.80
N CYS A 81 8.37 -5.05 18.72
CA CYS A 81 9.18 -5.75 17.71
C CYS A 81 10.66 -5.38 17.73
N THR A 82 11.04 -4.22 18.25
CA THR A 82 12.39 -3.62 18.17
C THR A 82 12.95 -3.40 16.76
N MET A 83 12.14 -3.66 15.73
CA MET A 83 12.52 -3.53 14.31
C MET A 83 12.15 -2.18 13.73
N ALA A 84 10.93 -1.69 13.98
CA ALA A 84 10.49 -0.37 13.53
C ALA A 84 10.97 0.73 14.47
N MET A 85 11.39 1.85 13.89
CA MET A 85 11.99 2.99 14.60
C MET A 85 11.21 4.27 14.25
N TYR A 86 10.90 5.12 15.24
CA TYR A 86 10.07 6.32 15.07
C TYR A 86 10.73 7.56 15.67
N CYS A 87 10.52 8.73 15.07
CA CYS A 87 11.11 9.97 15.61
C CYS A 87 10.32 10.60 16.77
N SER A 88 9.11 10.11 17.04
CA SER A 88 8.25 10.61 18.12
C SER A 88 7.16 9.60 18.46
N GLU A 89 6.61 9.70 19.67
CA GLU A 89 5.41 8.97 20.10
C GLU A 89 4.22 9.20 19.17
N GLU A 90 4.10 10.40 18.61
CA GLU A 90 3.06 10.71 17.62
C GLU A 90 3.22 9.88 16.34
N CYS A 91 4.45 9.77 15.81
CA CYS A 91 4.71 8.93 14.63
C CYS A 91 4.48 7.45 14.93
N LEU A 92 4.89 6.98 16.11
CA LEU A 92 4.64 5.61 16.56
C LEU A 92 3.13 5.34 16.63
N SER A 93 2.36 6.21 17.28
CA SER A 93 0.90 6.07 17.40
C SER A 93 0.20 6.10 16.04
N LYS A 94 0.58 7.01 15.14
CA LYS A 94 0.04 7.05 13.77
C LYS A 94 0.37 5.78 12.99
N ALA A 95 1.60 5.27 13.08
CA ALA A 95 1.97 4.01 12.45
C ALA A 95 1.18 2.84 13.05
N TYR A 96 1.08 2.75 14.38
CA TYR A 96 0.33 1.70 15.08
C TYR A 96 -1.12 1.61 14.62
N ASN A 97 -1.80 2.76 14.60
CA ASN A 97 -3.20 2.83 14.20
C ASN A 97 -3.42 2.57 12.71
N LYS A 98 -2.42 2.89 11.86
CA LYS A 98 -2.54 2.79 10.40
C LYS A 98 -2.13 1.43 9.83
N TYR A 99 -1.08 0.81 10.36
CA TYR A 99 -0.56 -0.45 9.81
C TYR A 99 0.24 -1.28 10.81
N HIS A 100 1.03 -0.64 11.68
CA HIS A 100 2.11 -1.32 12.38
C HIS A 100 1.62 -2.42 13.34
N ARG A 101 0.44 -2.28 13.95
CA ARG A 101 -0.10 -3.34 14.82
C ARG A 101 -0.34 -4.69 14.10
N TYR A 102 -0.53 -4.67 12.78
CA TYR A 102 -0.74 -5.86 11.97
C TYR A 102 0.56 -6.50 11.46
N GLU A 103 1.67 -5.77 11.48
CA GLU A 103 2.98 -6.25 11.04
C GLU A 103 3.99 -6.38 12.19
N CYS A 104 3.73 -5.80 13.37
CA CYS A 104 4.68 -5.70 14.49
C CYS A 104 5.27 -7.07 14.85
N GLY A 105 4.43 -8.07 15.11
CA GLY A 105 4.85 -9.44 15.43
C GLY A 105 5.46 -10.23 14.27
N LEU A 106 5.53 -9.63 13.08
CA LEU A 106 5.99 -10.24 11.83
C LEU A 106 7.23 -9.57 11.25
N LEU A 107 7.56 -8.34 11.68
CA LEU A 107 8.58 -7.52 11.01
C LEU A 107 9.97 -8.17 10.96
N LEU A 108 10.34 -8.95 11.98
CA LEU A 108 11.60 -9.68 11.97
C LEU A 108 11.61 -10.74 10.86
N ASP A 109 10.59 -11.61 10.83
CA ASP A 109 10.47 -12.63 9.78
C ASP A 109 10.38 -11.99 8.39
N LEU A 110 9.57 -10.94 8.25
CA LEU A 110 9.37 -10.20 7.00
C LEU A 110 10.66 -9.61 6.42
N ARG A 111 11.65 -9.32 7.25
CA ARG A 111 12.94 -8.74 6.82
C ARG A 111 14.04 -9.78 6.67
N GLU A 112 14.08 -10.80 7.53
CA GLU A 112 15.16 -11.79 7.56
C GLU A 112 14.86 -13.04 6.72
N VAL A 113 13.59 -13.44 6.64
CA VAL A 113 13.16 -14.67 5.94
C VAL A 113 12.56 -14.34 4.58
N PHE A 114 11.85 -13.23 4.51
CA PHE A 114 11.15 -12.78 3.31
C PHE A 114 11.89 -11.64 2.60
N LEU A 115 11.57 -11.43 1.33
CA LEU A 115 12.03 -10.26 0.57
C LEU A 115 11.17 -9.02 0.90
N GLU A 116 11.55 -7.84 0.39
CA GLU A 116 10.82 -6.58 0.63
C GLU A 116 9.35 -6.61 0.17
N VAL A 117 9.01 -7.43 -0.84
CA VAL A 117 7.66 -7.50 -1.45
C VAL A 117 6.59 -7.95 -0.43
N PRO A 118 6.76 -9.04 0.31
CA PRO A 118 5.92 -9.40 1.46
C PRO A 118 5.61 -8.28 2.45
N LEU A 119 6.59 -7.46 2.83
CA LEU A 119 6.35 -6.34 3.75
C LEU A 119 5.44 -5.28 3.13
N ILE A 120 5.65 -4.94 1.86
CA ILE A 120 4.77 -4.02 1.12
C ILE A 120 3.34 -4.58 1.06
N ALA A 121 3.20 -5.88 0.78
CA ALA A 121 1.89 -6.53 0.69
C ALA A 121 1.14 -6.53 2.03
N ILE A 122 1.80 -6.93 3.13
CA ILE A 122 1.20 -6.91 4.47
C ILE A 122 0.81 -5.48 4.86
N ARG A 123 1.68 -4.50 4.63
CA ARG A 123 1.39 -3.09 4.95
C ARG A 123 0.24 -2.53 4.12
N MET A 124 0.15 -2.90 2.84
CA MET A 124 -0.98 -2.55 1.98
C MET A 124 -2.29 -3.11 2.51
N ILE A 125 -2.33 -4.39 2.89
CA ILE A 125 -3.51 -5.04 3.47
C ILE A 125 -3.87 -4.39 4.82
N ALA A 126 -2.88 -4.08 5.65
CA ALA A 126 -3.08 -3.41 6.93
C ALA A 126 -3.73 -2.03 6.75
N ILE A 127 -3.23 -1.22 5.81
CA ILE A 127 -3.82 0.09 5.46
C ILE A 127 -5.23 -0.08 4.90
N ALA A 128 -5.47 -1.09 4.06
CA ALA A 128 -6.80 -1.40 3.55
C ALA A 128 -7.77 -1.72 4.71
N ILE A 129 -7.41 -2.63 5.61
CA ILE A 129 -8.24 -2.98 6.77
C ILE A 129 -8.54 -1.73 7.62
N THR A 130 -7.55 -0.88 7.87
CA THR A 130 -7.77 0.39 8.61
C THR A 130 -8.69 1.36 7.86
N THR A 131 -8.65 1.37 6.52
CA THR A 131 -9.55 2.19 5.69
C THR A 131 -11.02 1.77 5.82
N PHE A 132 -11.28 0.53 6.20
CA PHE A 132 -12.61 0.00 6.50
C PHE A 132 -12.82 -0.13 8.02
N ASP A 133 -12.44 0.90 8.78
CA ASP A 133 -12.64 1.00 10.24
C ASP A 133 -12.09 -0.19 11.03
N ASN A 134 -10.99 -0.77 10.55
CA ASN A 134 -10.34 -1.93 11.15
C ASN A 134 -11.21 -3.20 11.11
N ASN A 135 -12.12 -3.30 10.14
CA ASN A 135 -13.07 -4.40 9.94
C ASN A 135 -12.73 -5.19 8.67
N PRO A 136 -12.05 -6.35 8.80
CA PRO A 136 -11.71 -7.19 7.65
C PRO A 136 -12.92 -7.75 6.91
N GLU A 137 -14.05 -7.99 7.61
CA GLU A 137 -15.28 -8.44 6.97
C GLU A 137 -15.88 -7.33 6.09
N ALA A 138 -15.90 -6.08 6.56
CA ALA A 138 -16.37 -4.95 5.74
C ALA A 138 -15.49 -4.74 4.50
N LEU A 139 -14.16 -4.87 4.65
CA LEU A 139 -13.25 -4.86 3.49
C LEU A 139 -13.58 -5.99 2.52
N LYS A 140 -13.80 -7.21 3.01
CA LYS A 140 -14.15 -8.36 2.16
C LYS A 140 -15.47 -8.13 1.43
N ASP A 141 -16.52 -7.71 2.14
CA ASP A 141 -17.84 -7.46 1.55
C ASP A 141 -17.79 -6.35 0.50
N HIS A 142 -16.98 -5.31 0.74
CA HIS A 142 -16.71 -4.26 -0.25
C HIS A 142 -16.01 -4.81 -1.49
N LEU A 143 -14.96 -5.63 -1.33
CA LEU A 143 -14.24 -6.24 -2.46
C LEU A 143 -15.14 -7.18 -3.27
N ASP A 144 -15.98 -7.99 -2.62
CA ASP A 144 -16.92 -8.89 -3.30
C ASP A 144 -17.99 -8.13 -4.11
N ALA A 145 -18.32 -6.90 -3.69
CA ALA A 145 -19.30 -6.03 -4.35
C ALA A 145 -18.67 -5.06 -5.38
N LEU A 146 -17.35 -4.92 -5.40
CA LEU A 146 -16.66 -3.94 -6.23
C LEU A 146 -16.69 -4.35 -7.70
N ASP A 147 -17.31 -3.53 -8.55
CA ASP A 147 -17.13 -3.65 -10.00
C ASP A 147 -15.80 -3.02 -10.42
N GLU A 148 -14.75 -3.83 -10.44
CA GLU A 148 -13.39 -3.41 -10.79
C GLU A 148 -13.31 -2.74 -12.17
N SER A 149 -14.21 -3.09 -13.10
CA SER A 149 -14.21 -2.53 -14.46
C SER A 149 -14.58 -1.05 -14.51
N ASN A 150 -15.28 -0.56 -13.48
CA ASN A 150 -15.68 0.84 -13.34
C ASN A 150 -14.66 1.69 -12.57
N VAL A 151 -13.64 1.08 -11.97
CA VAL A 151 -12.62 1.81 -11.21
C VAL A 151 -11.53 2.34 -12.15
N ASN A 152 -11.41 3.66 -12.22
CA ASN A 152 -10.40 4.31 -13.06
C ASN A 152 -9.85 5.57 -12.39
N GLY A 153 -8.57 5.50 -11.99
CA GLY A 153 -7.86 6.60 -11.34
C GLY A 153 -7.69 7.85 -12.20
N PHE A 154 -7.88 7.81 -13.53
CA PHE A 154 -7.83 9.00 -14.38
C PHE A 154 -9.18 9.73 -14.51
N THR A 155 -10.29 9.06 -14.21
CA THR A 155 -11.65 9.63 -14.30
C THR A 155 -12.29 9.88 -12.94
N MET A 156 -11.73 9.32 -11.86
CA MET A 156 -12.11 9.61 -10.48
C MET A 156 -11.92 11.11 -10.15
N ASP A 157 -12.79 11.68 -9.31
CA ASP A 157 -12.62 13.04 -8.77
C ASP A 157 -11.74 13.03 -7.52
N TRP A 158 -10.44 13.24 -7.70
CA TRP A 158 -9.44 13.27 -6.64
C TRP A 158 -9.61 14.43 -5.66
N ASN A 159 -10.37 15.47 -6.02
CA ASN A 159 -10.68 16.54 -5.10
C ASN A 159 -11.65 16.08 -3.98
N LYS A 160 -12.35 14.96 -4.21
CA LYS A 160 -13.36 14.41 -3.29
C LYS A 160 -13.12 12.95 -2.93
N ALA A 161 -12.07 12.34 -3.46
CA ALA A 161 -11.76 10.94 -3.26
C ALA A 161 -11.57 10.63 -1.78
N THR A 162 -12.30 9.64 -1.29
CA THR A 162 -12.11 9.07 0.04
C THR A 162 -10.92 8.11 0.06
N SER A 163 -10.48 7.72 1.25
CA SER A 163 -9.46 6.67 1.39
C SER A 163 -9.88 5.35 0.73
N GLN A 164 -11.19 5.04 0.71
CA GLN A 164 -11.73 3.85 0.03
C GLN A 164 -11.62 3.97 -1.49
N ASP A 165 -11.93 5.14 -2.05
CA ASP A 165 -11.79 5.39 -3.49
C ASP A 165 -10.32 5.27 -3.94
N ILE A 166 -9.39 5.81 -3.15
CA ILE A 166 -7.95 5.68 -3.38
C ILE A 166 -7.53 4.21 -3.30
N PHE A 167 -7.98 3.47 -2.27
CA PHE A 167 -7.70 2.04 -2.15
C PHE A 167 -8.21 1.26 -3.37
N ASN A 168 -9.44 1.52 -3.84
CA ASN A 168 -9.99 0.87 -5.03
C ASN A 168 -9.10 1.10 -6.24
N SER A 169 -8.65 2.34 -6.46
CA SER A 169 -7.77 2.69 -7.59
C SER A 169 -6.45 1.91 -7.59
N VAL A 170 -5.94 1.55 -6.41
CA VAL A 170 -4.72 0.76 -6.25
C VAL A 170 -5.02 -0.74 -6.38
N HIS A 171 -6.11 -1.21 -5.77
CA HIS A 171 -6.51 -2.61 -5.79
C HIS A 171 -6.65 -3.16 -7.23
N VAL A 172 -7.33 -2.39 -8.08
CA VAL A 172 -7.57 -2.78 -9.49
C VAL A 172 -6.33 -2.67 -10.37
N LEU A 173 -5.16 -2.23 -9.87
CA LEU A 173 -3.91 -2.24 -10.65
C LEU A 173 -3.39 -3.66 -10.87
N THR A 174 -3.84 -4.62 -10.06
CA THR A 174 -3.52 -6.04 -10.21
C THR A 174 -4.02 -6.54 -11.56
N THR A 175 -3.14 -6.61 -12.56
CA THR A 175 -3.46 -7.04 -13.92
C THR A 175 -2.35 -7.91 -14.48
N ASN A 176 -2.63 -8.65 -15.56
CA ASN A 176 -1.68 -9.53 -16.24
C ASN A 176 -1.15 -10.68 -15.35
N GLN A 177 -1.93 -11.11 -14.35
CA GLN A 177 -1.56 -12.28 -13.53
C GLN A 177 -1.39 -13.53 -14.41
N GLU A 178 -2.22 -13.66 -15.44
CA GLU A 178 -2.18 -14.69 -16.45
C GLU A 178 -0.90 -14.69 -17.32
N ARG A 179 -0.15 -13.59 -17.31
CA ARG A 179 1.16 -13.46 -17.98
C ARG A 179 2.34 -13.70 -17.03
N GLN A 180 2.09 -13.93 -15.74
CA GLN A 180 3.16 -14.20 -14.78
C GLN A 180 3.71 -15.61 -14.96
N ASP A 181 5.03 -15.74 -14.83
CA ASP A 181 5.70 -17.03 -14.85
C ASP A 181 5.23 -17.92 -13.69
N SER A 182 4.99 -19.20 -13.98
CA SER A 182 4.40 -20.15 -13.04
C SER A 182 5.26 -20.37 -11.79
N PHE A 183 6.58 -20.22 -11.89
CA PHE A 183 7.47 -20.28 -10.74
C PHE A 183 7.18 -19.13 -9.76
N TRP A 184 7.04 -17.91 -10.27
CA TRP A 184 6.75 -16.74 -9.43
C TRP A 184 5.36 -16.83 -8.80
N VAL A 185 4.36 -17.30 -9.54
CA VAL A 185 3.01 -17.53 -8.99
C VAL A 185 3.06 -18.53 -7.83
N ALA A 186 3.72 -19.68 -8.03
CA ALA A 186 3.88 -20.68 -6.98
C ALA A 186 4.65 -20.14 -5.76
N PHE A 187 5.72 -19.39 -6.01
CA PHE A 187 6.49 -18.72 -4.96
C PHE A 187 5.61 -17.76 -4.15
N TYR A 188 4.83 -16.89 -4.79
CA TYR A 188 3.95 -15.96 -4.08
C TYR A 188 2.85 -16.66 -3.28
N ILE A 189 2.24 -17.71 -3.83
CA ILE A 189 1.24 -18.52 -3.10
C ILE A 189 1.84 -19.15 -1.85
N PHE A 190 3.05 -19.71 -1.95
CA PHE A 190 3.74 -20.31 -0.82
C PHE A 190 4.03 -19.26 0.28
N ASN A 191 4.61 -18.11 -0.10
CA ASN A 191 4.88 -17.03 0.84
C ASN A 191 3.59 -16.49 1.47
N ALA A 192 2.54 -16.26 0.68
CA ALA A 192 1.26 -15.78 1.18
C ALA A 192 0.62 -16.76 2.18
N THR A 193 0.76 -18.06 1.96
CA THR A 193 0.24 -19.10 2.86
C THR A 193 0.94 -19.06 4.22
N ILE A 194 2.27 -18.95 4.24
CA ILE A 194 3.06 -18.85 5.48
C ILE A 194 2.72 -17.55 6.21
N LEU A 195 2.70 -16.42 5.49
CA LEU A 195 2.37 -15.12 6.05
C LEU A 195 0.96 -15.11 6.66
N HIS A 196 -0.01 -15.69 5.99
CA HIS A 196 -1.37 -15.82 6.52
C HIS A 196 -1.38 -16.58 7.84
N THR A 197 -0.67 -17.71 7.93
CA THR A 197 -0.52 -18.44 9.21
C THR A 197 0.12 -17.56 10.28
N PHE A 198 1.20 -16.85 9.97
CA PHE A 198 1.87 -15.99 10.95
C PHE A 198 0.97 -14.83 11.41
N VAL A 199 0.21 -14.20 10.50
CA VAL A 199 -0.77 -13.17 10.84
C VAL A 199 -1.79 -13.72 11.85
N LEU A 200 -2.32 -14.91 11.61
CA LEU A 200 -3.29 -15.55 12.52
C LEU A 200 -2.69 -16.04 13.84
N GLU A 201 -1.39 -16.23 13.94
CA GLU A 201 -0.76 -16.71 15.18
C GLU A 201 -0.19 -15.58 16.03
N ARG A 202 0.29 -14.51 15.40
CA ARG A 202 1.18 -13.51 16.03
C ARG A 202 0.62 -12.08 15.99
N THR A 203 -0.58 -11.88 15.47
CA THR A 203 -1.25 -10.57 15.45
C THR A 203 -2.61 -10.65 16.13
N GLU A 204 -3.20 -9.50 16.44
CA GLU A 204 -4.52 -9.37 17.05
C GLU A 204 -5.66 -10.04 16.23
N GLN A 205 -5.42 -10.38 14.96
CA GLN A 205 -6.37 -11.12 14.13
C GLN A 205 -6.52 -12.60 14.52
N GLY A 206 -5.52 -13.17 15.20
CA GLY A 206 -5.51 -14.57 15.64
C GLY A 206 -6.53 -14.93 16.70
N PRO A 207 -6.57 -14.22 17.84
CA PRO A 207 -7.55 -14.45 18.91
C PRO A 207 -9.01 -14.34 18.43
N LEU A 208 -9.30 -13.39 17.51
CA LEU A 208 -10.64 -13.15 16.97
C LEU A 208 -11.17 -14.31 16.12
N GLN A 209 -10.32 -14.97 15.32
CA GLN A 209 -10.73 -16.16 14.55
C GLN A 209 -10.82 -17.43 15.41
N ARG A 210 -9.96 -17.59 16.42
CA ARG A 210 -10.03 -18.75 17.35
C ARG A 210 -11.33 -18.73 18.15
N TYR A 211 -11.76 -17.56 18.62
CA TYR A 211 -13.05 -17.38 19.30
C TYR A 211 -14.24 -17.74 18.40
N ARG A 212 -14.23 -17.34 17.12
CA ARG A 212 -15.29 -17.71 16.16
C ARG A 212 -15.32 -19.19 15.79
N ARG A 213 -14.18 -19.90 15.85
CA ARG A 213 -14.12 -21.37 15.63
C ARG A 213 -14.62 -22.15 16.85
N THR A 214 -14.41 -21.68 18.07
CA THR A 214 -14.87 -22.36 19.29
C THR A 214 -16.36 -22.17 19.58
N HIS A 215 -17.02 -21.19 18.96
CA HIS A 215 -18.43 -20.87 19.17
C HIS A 215 -19.34 -21.11 17.95
N LYS A 216 -18.88 -21.90 16.97
CA LYS A 216 -19.67 -22.39 15.81
C LYS A 216 -20.10 -23.86 15.92
N HIS A 217 -20.18 -24.40 17.15
CA HIS A 217 -20.76 -25.72 17.43
C HIS A 217 -22.05 -25.57 18.24
#